data_AF-A0AA85C2D9-F1
#
_entry.id   AF-A0AA85C2D9-F1
#
_cell.length_a   1.000
_cell.length_b   1.000
_cell.length_c   1.000
_cell.angle_alpha   90.00
_cell.angle_beta   90.00
_cell.angle_gamma   90.00
#
_symmetry.space_group_name_H-M   'P 1'
#
loop_
_entity.id
_entity.type
_entity.pdbx_description
1 polymer ?
#
loop_
_entity_poly.entity_id
_entity_poly.type
_entity_poly.pdbx_seq_one_letter_code
_entity_poly.pdbx_strand_id
1 'polypeptide(L)'
;MKLTDTCSKLYKRSTTHFPDLQYYKYDYRRTPVLKDSVIGKGDRTKRAVCIEEMLSMLACLKESDFDQRPCTQMIDTFNKCVHITENKRRASKDMQKSGVVSPSDKSGRSFDRLSSKQITELLRRFPEP
;
A
#
# COMPACT_ATOMS: atom_id res chain seq x y z
N MET A 1 15.41 -22.82 -34.74
CA MET A 1 15.04 -22.32 -33.40
C MET A 1 14.45 -23.49 -32.63
N LYS A 2 15.18 -24.11 -31.69
CA LYS A 2 14.71 -25.32 -31.01
C LYS A 2 13.82 -24.92 -29.83
N LEU A 3 12.63 -25.48 -29.74
CA LEU A 3 11.63 -25.30 -28.65
C LEU A 3 12.18 -25.64 -27.25
N THR A 4 13.36 -26.26 -27.17
CA THR A 4 14.05 -26.62 -25.92
C THR A 4 14.56 -25.41 -25.14
N ASP A 5 14.88 -24.30 -25.81
CA ASP A 5 15.53 -23.16 -25.15
C ASP A 5 14.54 -22.29 -24.37
N THR A 6 13.26 -22.31 -24.75
CA THR A 6 12.17 -21.60 -24.06
C THR A 6 11.75 -22.32 -22.77
N CYS A 7 11.84 -23.65 -22.72
CA CYS A 7 11.53 -24.43 -21.52
C CYS A 7 12.64 -24.35 -20.46
N SER A 8 13.91 -24.24 -20.85
CA SER A 8 15.04 -24.08 -19.90
C SER A 8 15.03 -22.75 -19.14
N LYS A 9 14.36 -21.71 -19.65
CA LYS A 9 14.20 -20.42 -18.94
C LYS A 9 13.06 -20.44 -17.91
N LEU A 10 12.11 -21.37 -18.02
CA LEU A 10 11.05 -21.56 -17.02
C LEU A 10 11.50 -22.46 -15.85
N TYR A 11 12.52 -23.29 -16.06
CA TYR A 11 12.99 -24.27 -15.06
C TYR A 11 14.15 -23.78 -14.17
N LYS A 12 14.71 -22.59 -14.40
CA LYS A 12 15.67 -21.93 -13.46
C LYS A 12 14.97 -21.23 -12.28
N ARG A 13 13.86 -21.79 -11.79
CA ARG A 13 13.32 -21.54 -10.45
C ARG A 13 13.45 -22.81 -9.60
N SER A 14 14.62 -23.45 -9.66
CA SER A 14 14.96 -24.52 -8.73
C SER A 14 15.19 -23.90 -7.35
N THR A 15 14.17 -23.98 -6.50
CA THR A 15 14.18 -23.59 -5.09
C THR A 15 14.59 -24.76 -4.19
N THR A 16 15.39 -25.70 -4.67
CA THR A 16 15.61 -26.99 -3.98
C THR A 16 17.06 -27.33 -3.70
N HIS A 17 18.00 -26.38 -3.80
CA HIS A 17 19.35 -26.61 -3.28
C HIS A 17 19.57 -25.83 -1.99
N PHE A 18 19.28 -26.49 -0.87
CA PHE A 18 19.71 -26.07 0.46
C PHE A 18 20.60 -27.18 1.02
N PRO A 19 21.92 -26.98 1.11
CA PRO A 19 22.76 -27.87 1.90
C PRO A 19 22.38 -27.64 3.38
N ASP A 20 22.12 -28.71 4.13
CA ASP A 20 21.78 -28.74 5.57
C ASP A 20 20.37 -28.32 6.03
N LEU A 21 19.33 -28.96 5.50
CA LEU A 21 17.99 -28.97 6.10
C LEU A 21 17.72 -30.12 7.09
N GLN A 22 18.73 -30.95 7.40
CA GLN A 22 18.54 -32.18 8.21
C GLN A 22 18.15 -31.95 9.68
N TYR A 23 18.21 -30.70 10.18
CA TYR A 23 18.00 -30.36 11.59
C TYR A 23 16.63 -29.74 11.93
N TYR A 24 15.75 -29.52 10.95
CA TYR A 24 14.47 -28.86 11.20
C TYR A 24 13.29 -29.85 11.16
N LYS A 25 12.48 -29.87 12.22
CA LYS A 25 11.25 -30.68 12.34
C LYS A 25 10.17 -30.32 11.28
N TYR A 26 10.28 -29.15 10.65
CA TYR A 26 9.31 -28.64 9.69
C TYR A 26 9.99 -28.21 8.39
N ASP A 27 9.33 -28.49 7.27
CA ASP A 27 9.75 -28.03 5.95
C ASP A 27 9.44 -26.54 5.77
N TYR A 28 10.48 -25.71 5.83
CA TYR A 28 10.34 -24.30 5.48
C TYR A 28 10.37 -24.13 3.95
N ARG A 29 9.33 -23.49 3.38
CA ARG A 29 9.32 -23.14 1.94
C ARG A 29 10.35 -22.07 1.56
N ARG A 30 10.97 -21.39 2.54
CA ARG A 30 12.01 -20.37 2.38
C ARG A 30 13.03 -20.53 3.48
N THR A 31 14.26 -20.13 3.21
CA THR A 31 15.30 -20.09 4.25
C THR A 31 14.86 -19.15 5.39
N PRO A 32 14.99 -19.58 6.66
CA PRO A 32 14.65 -18.78 7.82
C PRO A 32 15.77 -17.76 8.13
N VAL A 33 16.18 -16.99 7.12
CA VAL A 33 17.20 -15.94 7.23
C VAL A 33 16.53 -14.60 6.96
N LEU A 34 16.89 -13.58 7.73
CA LEU A 34 16.37 -12.22 7.52
C LEU A 34 16.88 -11.67 6.19
N LYS A 35 16.09 -10.77 5.59
CA LYS A 35 16.45 -10.10 4.34
C LYS A 35 16.87 -8.68 4.61
N ASP A 36 17.74 -8.14 3.77
CA ASP A 36 18.21 -6.75 3.85
C ASP A 36 17.16 -5.71 3.37
N SER A 37 15.91 -6.13 3.18
CA SER A 37 14.85 -5.25 2.71
C SER A 37 13.50 -5.63 3.28
N VAL A 38 12.69 -4.60 3.53
CA VAL A 38 11.32 -4.75 4.00
C VAL A 38 10.35 -4.14 2.99
N ILE A 39 9.23 -4.81 2.78
CA ILE A 39 8.16 -4.30 1.92
C ILE A 39 7.18 -3.56 2.82
N GLY A 40 7.02 -2.26 2.59
CA GLY A 40 6.03 -1.46 3.29
C GLY A 40 4.61 -1.95 3.01
N LYS A 41 3.78 -2.02 4.04
CA LYS A 41 2.34 -2.23 3.89
C LYS A 41 1.78 -0.95 3.27
N GLY A 42 1.66 -0.95 1.93
CA GLY A 42 1.10 0.19 1.20
C GLY A 42 -0.25 0.59 1.80
N ASP A 43 -0.46 1.89 1.93
CA ASP A 43 -1.63 2.48 2.56
C ASP A 43 -2.86 2.27 1.67
N ARG A 44 -3.35 1.03 1.64
CA ARG A 44 -4.53 0.62 0.90
C ARG A 44 -5.72 0.76 1.84
N THR A 45 -6.09 2.00 2.15
CA THR A 45 -7.42 2.28 2.66
C THR A 45 -8.41 1.96 1.54
N LYS A 46 -8.88 0.70 1.49
CA LYS A 46 -9.84 0.21 0.48
C LYS A 46 -11.25 0.80 0.65
N ARG A 47 -11.44 1.77 1.55
CA ARG A 47 -12.77 2.30 1.86
C ARG A 47 -13.11 3.36 0.82
N ALA A 48 -14.27 3.23 0.18
CA ALA A 48 -14.84 4.32 -0.60
C ALA A 48 -14.96 5.55 0.32
N VAL A 49 -14.56 6.71 -0.19
CA VAL A 49 -14.53 7.97 0.55
C VAL A 49 -15.76 8.79 0.13
N CYS A 50 -16.26 9.66 1.02
CA CYS A 50 -17.41 10.54 0.75
C CYS A 50 -18.74 9.80 0.51
N ILE A 51 -18.95 8.68 1.22
CA ILE A 51 -20.15 7.84 1.03
C ILE A 51 -21.41 8.59 1.51
N GLU A 52 -21.33 9.34 2.60
CA GLU A 52 -22.48 10.02 3.20
C GLU A 52 -23.01 11.11 2.25
N GLU A 53 -22.10 11.93 1.72
CA GLU A 53 -22.38 12.99 0.76
C GLU A 53 -22.89 12.44 -0.57
N MET A 54 -22.32 11.30 -1.01
CA MET A 54 -22.80 10.59 -2.19
C MET A 54 -24.24 10.11 -2.01
N LEU A 55 -24.58 9.54 -0.84
CA LEU A 55 -25.94 9.07 -0.56
C LEU A 55 -26.94 10.24 -0.52
N SER A 56 -26.60 11.36 0.10
CA SER A 56 -27.45 12.56 0.11
C SER A 56 -27.68 13.15 -1.29
N MET A 57 -26.64 13.19 -2.12
CA MET A 57 -26.74 13.64 -3.51
C MET A 57 -27.66 12.71 -4.31
N LEU A 58 -27.49 11.40 -4.18
CA LEU A 58 -28.31 10.41 -4.88
C LEU A 58 -29.78 10.43 -4.42
N ALA A 59 -30.04 10.69 -3.14
CA ALA A 59 -31.39 10.86 -2.63
C ALA A 59 -32.10 12.06 -3.29
N CYS A 60 -31.43 13.22 -3.34
CA CYS A 60 -31.99 14.40 -4.00
C CYS A 60 -32.24 14.16 -5.49
N LEU A 61 -31.28 13.55 -6.19
CA LEU A 61 -31.43 13.24 -7.62
C LEU A 61 -32.61 12.29 -7.86
N LYS A 62 -32.83 11.32 -6.98
CA LYS A 62 -33.97 10.41 -7.09
C LYS A 62 -35.32 11.12 -6.91
N GLU A 63 -35.39 12.11 -6.02
CA GLU A 63 -36.62 12.88 -5.77
C GLU A 63 -36.93 13.90 -6.88
N SER A 64 -35.93 14.26 -7.68
CA SER A 64 -36.01 15.28 -8.73
C SER A 64 -35.91 14.70 -10.14
N ASP A 65 -36.21 13.42 -10.34
CA ASP A 65 -36.09 12.73 -11.64
C ASP A 65 -34.73 12.91 -12.32
N PHE A 66 -33.67 12.98 -11.50
CA PHE A 66 -32.28 13.19 -11.87
C PHE A 66 -31.95 14.57 -12.45
N ASP A 67 -32.81 15.57 -12.24
CA ASP A 67 -32.49 16.95 -12.55
C ASP A 67 -31.44 17.52 -11.57
N GLN A 68 -30.35 18.04 -12.12
CA GLN A 68 -29.23 18.55 -11.31
C GLN A 68 -29.52 19.92 -10.68
N ARG A 69 -30.40 20.71 -11.29
CA ARG A 69 -30.71 22.10 -10.88
C ARG A 69 -31.14 22.20 -9.40
N PRO A 70 -32.10 21.39 -8.90
CA PRO A 70 -32.49 21.42 -7.48
C PRO A 70 -31.43 20.86 -6.55
N CYS A 71 -30.55 19.97 -7.03
CA CYS A 71 -29.56 19.26 -6.21
C CYS A 71 -28.15 19.86 -6.21
N THR A 72 -28.00 21.08 -6.73
CA THR A 72 -26.70 21.78 -6.83
C THR A 72 -25.94 21.83 -5.51
N GLN A 73 -26.63 22.08 -4.40
CA GLN A 73 -26.01 22.11 -3.07
C GLN A 73 -25.38 20.76 -2.69
N MET A 74 -26.08 19.65 -2.90
CA MET A 74 -25.59 18.30 -2.58
C MET A 74 -24.46 17.87 -3.52
N ILE A 75 -24.51 18.29 -4.78
CA ILE A 75 -23.42 18.07 -5.75
C ILE A 75 -22.16 18.82 -5.31
N ASP A 76 -22.29 20.07 -4.87
CA ASP A 76 -21.17 20.88 -4.40
C ASP A 76 -20.55 20.32 -3.12
N THR A 77 -21.35 19.81 -2.18
CA THR A 77 -20.81 19.18 -0.95
C THR A 77 -20.06 17.89 -1.26
N PHE A 78 -20.60 17.03 -2.14
CA PHE A 78 -19.92 15.83 -2.60
C PHE A 78 -18.58 16.16 -3.29
N ASN A 79 -18.58 17.11 -4.22
CA ASN A 79 -17.37 17.55 -4.93
C ASN A 79 -16.30 18.10 -3.99
N LYS A 80 -16.71 18.89 -2.99
CA LYS A 80 -15.78 19.40 -1.95
C LYS A 80 -15.13 18.26 -1.17
N CYS A 81 -15.90 17.25 -0.75
CA CYS A 81 -15.35 16.09 -0.06
C CYS A 81 -14.34 15.33 -0.94
N VAL A 82 -14.68 15.10 -2.21
CA VAL A 82 -13.79 14.43 -3.17
C VAL A 82 -12.49 15.21 -3.34
N HIS A 83 -12.55 16.53 -3.54
CA HIS A 83 -11.35 17.36 -3.68
C HIS A 83 -10.44 17.33 -2.43
N ILE A 84 -11.02 17.46 -1.23
CA ILE A 84 -10.25 17.41 0.01
C ILE A 84 -9.53 16.06 0.15
N THR A 85 -10.23 14.97 -0.15
CA THR A 85 -9.72 13.61 0.04
C THR A 85 -8.69 13.24 -1.02
N GLU A 86 -8.86 13.68 -2.26
CA GLU A 86 -7.84 13.59 -3.29
C GLU A 86 -6.58 14.35 -2.92
N ASN A 87 -6.72 15.59 -2.42
CA ASN A 87 -5.58 16.41 -2.02
C ASN A 87 -4.81 15.78 -0.86
N LYS A 88 -5.52 15.26 0.16
CA LYS A 88 -4.91 14.49 1.25
C LYS A 88 -4.18 13.25 0.74
N ARG A 89 -4.78 12.53 -0.22
CA ARG A 89 -4.16 11.34 -0.82
C ARG A 89 -2.91 11.69 -1.62
N ARG A 90 -2.91 12.79 -2.37
CA ARG A 90 -1.73 13.29 -3.09
C ARG A 90 -0.62 13.67 -2.12
N ALA A 91 -0.94 14.46 -1.09
CA ALA A 91 -0.01 14.85 -0.05
C ALA A 91 0.63 13.63 0.67
N SER A 92 -0.18 12.64 1.07
CA SER A 92 0.33 11.40 1.68
C SER A 92 1.27 10.63 0.75
N LYS A 93 0.93 10.52 -0.55
CA LYS A 93 1.81 9.89 -1.55
C LYS A 93 3.12 10.64 -1.71
N ASP A 94 3.09 11.96 -1.73
CA ASP A 94 4.29 12.77 -1.90
C ASP A 94 5.19 12.71 -0.67
N MET A 95 4.61 12.67 0.54
CA MET A 95 5.35 12.38 1.78
C MET A 95 5.98 10.97 1.79
N GLN A 96 5.26 9.95 1.31
CA GLN A 96 5.82 8.59 1.18
C GLN A 96 6.95 8.52 0.14
N LYS A 97 6.86 9.34 -0.92
CA LYS A 97 7.92 9.43 -1.92
C LYS A 97 9.17 10.09 -1.36
N SER A 98 9.02 11.23 -0.68
CA SER A 98 10.13 11.98 -0.09
C SER A 98 10.81 11.24 1.07
N GLY A 99 10.17 10.22 1.65
CA GLY A 99 10.76 9.42 2.72
C GLY A 99 10.90 10.17 4.05
N VAL A 100 10.31 11.37 4.13
CA VAL A 100 10.28 12.19 5.33
C VAL A 100 9.11 11.74 6.21
N VAL A 101 9.43 11.21 7.39
CA VAL A 101 8.46 10.98 8.46
C VAL A 101 8.14 12.35 9.06
N SER A 102 6.90 12.83 8.95
CA SER A 102 6.47 13.99 9.74
C SER A 102 6.48 13.60 11.21
N PRO A 103 7.16 14.35 12.10
CA PRO A 103 7.24 14.04 13.53
C PRO A 103 6.00 14.54 14.28
N SER A 104 4.80 14.32 13.75
CA SER A 104 3.59 14.98 14.22
C SER A 104 2.40 14.04 14.22
N ASP A 105 2.41 13.09 15.14
CA ASP A 105 1.19 12.75 15.86
C ASP A 105 1.48 12.90 17.37
N LYS A 106 0.97 14.01 17.92
CA LYS A 106 1.02 14.36 19.34
C LYS A 106 0.11 13.43 20.16
N SER A 107 0.41 12.13 20.20
CA SER A 107 -0.25 11.17 21.08
C SER A 107 0.75 10.14 21.63
N GLY A 108 1.72 10.60 22.41
CA GLY A 108 2.23 9.93 23.61
C GLY A 108 2.65 8.45 23.58
N ARG A 109 2.89 7.80 22.44
CA ARG A 109 3.35 6.40 22.38
C ARG A 109 4.32 6.18 21.20
N SER A 110 5.57 5.92 21.57
CA SER A 110 6.69 5.38 20.78
C SER A 110 7.08 6.14 19.51
N PHE A 111 8.34 6.60 19.46
CA PHE A 111 9.19 6.79 18.28
C PHE A 111 8.52 6.29 16.98
N ASP A 112 7.96 7.22 16.21
CA ASP A 112 7.12 6.96 15.05
C ASP A 112 7.75 5.90 14.13
N ARG A 113 6.95 4.91 13.72
CA ARG A 113 7.40 3.80 12.87
C ARG A 113 8.12 4.35 11.63
N LEU A 114 9.42 4.03 11.50
CA LEU A 114 10.23 4.40 10.34
C LEU A 114 9.58 3.90 9.03
N SER A 115 9.72 4.69 7.97
CA SER A 115 9.26 4.27 6.64
C SER A 115 10.02 3.03 6.20
N SER A 116 9.34 2.11 5.50
CA SER A 116 9.96 0.90 4.92
C SER A 116 11.23 1.18 4.10
N LYS A 117 11.30 2.35 3.45
CA LYS A 117 12.50 2.82 2.73
C LYS A 117 13.67 3.07 3.68
N GLN A 118 13.43 3.77 4.78
CA GLN A 118 14.45 4.09 5.79
C GLN A 118 14.94 2.81 6.47
N ILE A 119 14.03 1.88 6.79
CA ILE A 119 14.38 0.57 7.37
C ILE A 119 15.22 -0.22 6.37
N THR A 120 14.82 -0.27 5.09
CA THR A 120 15.59 -0.98 4.06
C THR A 120 16.98 -0.36 3.84
N GLU A 121 17.09 0.96 3.89
CA GLU A 121 18.40 1.62 3.82
C GLU A 121 19.29 1.25 5.01
N LEU A 122 18.73 1.21 6.22
CA LEU A 122 19.46 0.82 7.43
C LEU A 122 19.91 -0.65 7.37
N LEU A 123 19.01 -1.56 6.97
CA LEU A 123 19.33 -2.99 6.84
C LEU A 123 20.41 -3.26 5.79
N ARG A 124 20.43 -2.48 4.69
CA ARG A 124 21.50 -2.59 3.69
C ARG A 124 22.86 -2.12 4.19
N ARG A 125 22.90 -1.19 5.15
CA ARG A 125 24.16 -0.73 5.77
C ARG A 125 24.70 -1.76 6.76
N PHE A 126 23.83 -2.55 7.38
CA PHE A 126 24.16 -3.58 8.36
C PHE A 126 23.49 -4.91 7.97
N PRO A 127 23.98 -5.59 6.92
CA PRO A 127 23.43 -6.86 6.50
C PRO A 127 23.70 -7.94 7.55
N GLU A 128 22.82 -8.94 7.60
CA GLU A 128 23.09 -10.15 8.38
C GLU A 128 24.35 -10.86 7.84
N PRO A 129 25.18 -11.44 8.72
CA PRO A 129 26.42 -12.12 8.34
C PRO A 129 26.20 -13.39 7.51
#